data_AF-A0A1G9MLZ6-F1
#
_entry.id   AF-A0A1G9MLZ6-F1
#
_cell.length_a   1.000
_cell.length_b   1.000
_cell.length_c   1.000
_cell.angle_alpha   90.00
_cell.angle_beta   90.00
_cell.angle_gamma   90.00
#
_symmetry.space_group_name_H-M   'P 1'
#
loop_
_entity.id
_entity.type
_entity.pdbx_description
1 polymer ?
#
loop_
_entity_poly.entity_id
_entity_poly.type
_entity_poly.pdbx_seq_one_letter_code
_entity_poly.pdbx_strand_id
1 'polypeptide(L)'
;MRREIHSNYRLVITPDLRDVLPRGDHAATLLLLDRVAAATHRHVDHVRGVKVEFDKRAVCSFCGYDWETVTEADLAEHPEAYEGQVVGEPVCCEPAAAEFRAEQNGGL
;
A
#
# COMPACT_ATOMS: atom_id res chain seq x y z
N MET A 1 -24.31 -24.54 -27.62
CA MET A 1 -25.20 -23.72 -26.77
C MET A 1 -24.34 -23.14 -25.65
N ARG A 2 -24.17 -21.81 -25.58
CA ARG A 2 -23.39 -21.16 -24.52
C ARG A 2 -24.32 -20.89 -23.33
N ARG A 3 -23.91 -21.29 -22.13
CA ARG A 3 -24.57 -20.94 -20.87
C ARG A 3 -23.57 -20.18 -20.01
N GLU A 4 -24.02 -19.07 -19.46
CA GLU A 4 -23.27 -18.31 -18.48
C GLU A 4 -23.69 -18.77 -17.08
N ILE A 5 -22.71 -18.94 -16.20
CA ILE A 5 -22.92 -19.33 -14.80
C ILE A 5 -22.26 -18.24 -13.96
N HIS A 6 -23.06 -17.56 -13.15
CA HIS A 6 -22.57 -16.57 -12.18
C HIS A 6 -22.37 -17.25 -10.81
N SER A 7 -21.26 -16.94 -10.15
CA SER A 7 -20.90 -17.48 -8.84
C SER A 7 -20.04 -16.49 -8.06
N ASN A 8 -19.82 -16.73 -6.76
CA ASN A 8 -18.99 -15.90 -5.87
C ASN A 8 -19.52 -14.49 -5.59
N TYR A 9 -20.82 -14.36 -5.34
CA TYR A 9 -21.43 -13.11 -4.88
C TYR A 9 -20.83 -12.65 -3.54
N ARG A 10 -20.45 -11.37 -3.43
CA ARG A 10 -19.89 -10.78 -2.22
C ARG A 10 -20.40 -9.35 -1.99
N LEU A 11 -20.57 -8.99 -0.72
CA LEU A 11 -20.77 -7.61 -0.26
C LEU A 11 -19.44 -7.10 0.29
N VAL A 12 -19.01 -5.90 -0.11
CA VAL A 12 -17.79 -5.25 0.40
C VAL A 12 -18.21 -4.01 1.18
N ILE A 13 -17.69 -3.87 2.40
CA ILE A 13 -17.92 -2.72 3.27
C ILE A 13 -16.57 -2.04 3.49
N THR A 14 -16.46 -0.78 3.09
CA THR A 14 -15.26 0.03 3.28
C THR A 14 -15.58 1.15 4.25
N PRO A 15 -15.42 0.94 5.57
CA PRO A 15 -15.72 1.98 6.55
C PRO A 15 -14.74 3.15 6.41
N ASP A 16 -15.27 4.38 6.52
CA ASP A 16 -14.43 5.56 6.61
C ASP A 16 -13.95 5.73 8.05
N LEU A 17 -12.65 5.56 8.26
CA LEU A 17 -12.04 5.57 9.59
C LEU A 17 -11.31 6.88 9.90
N ARG A 18 -11.37 7.88 9.01
CA ARG A 18 -10.58 9.12 9.08
C ARG A 18 -10.78 9.89 10.39
N ASP A 19 -12.00 9.90 10.92
CA ASP A 19 -12.37 10.65 12.14
C ASP A 19 -12.47 9.75 13.39
N VAL A 20 -12.22 8.45 13.23
CA VAL A 20 -12.38 7.46 14.32
C VAL A 20 -11.03 7.10 14.93
N LEU A 21 -9.97 7.05 14.13
CA LEU A 21 -8.64 6.62 14.56
C LEU A 21 -7.55 7.58 14.06
N PRO A 22 -6.45 7.76 14.81
CA PRO A 22 -5.27 8.43 14.31
C PRO A 22 -4.77 7.78 13.03
N ARG A 23 -4.37 8.61 12.04
CA ARG A 23 -3.78 8.09 10.80
C ARG A 23 -2.54 7.24 11.11
N GLY A 24 -2.45 6.08 10.47
CA GLY A 24 -1.29 5.19 10.58
C GLY A 24 -1.31 4.23 11.78
N ASP A 25 -2.30 4.30 12.67
CA ASP A 25 -2.44 3.30 13.75
C ASP A 25 -3.05 2.01 13.22
N HIS A 26 -2.20 1.19 12.60
CA HIS A 26 -2.60 -0.10 12.02
C HIS A 26 -3.18 -1.06 13.06
N ALA A 27 -2.60 -1.10 14.28
CA ALA A 27 -3.04 -2.01 15.33
C ALA A 27 -4.44 -1.65 15.83
N ALA A 28 -4.70 -0.37 16.13
CA ALA A 28 -6.03 0.07 16.52
C ALA A 28 -7.05 -0.12 15.40
N THR A 29 -6.64 0.08 14.14
CA THR A 29 -7.48 -0.15 12.96
C THR A 29 -7.90 -1.61 12.85
N LEU A 30 -6.96 -2.55 12.99
CA LEU A 30 -7.27 -3.99 12.96
C LEU A 30 -8.22 -4.38 14.11
N LEU A 31 -7.99 -3.89 15.32
CA LEU A 31 -8.88 -4.17 16.47
C LEU A 31 -10.30 -3.64 16.23
N LEU A 32 -10.45 -2.48 15.60
CA LEU A 32 -11.77 -1.94 15.23
C LEU A 32 -12.45 -2.81 14.17
N LEU A 33 -11.72 -3.18 13.11
CA LEU A 33 -12.26 -4.01 12.03
C LEU A 33 -12.63 -5.42 12.52
N ASP A 34 -11.89 -6.00 13.45
CA ASP A 34 -12.25 -7.27 14.10
C ASP A 34 -13.56 -7.16 14.89
N ARG A 35 -13.78 -6.04 15.59
CA ARG A 35 -15.06 -5.78 16.28
C ARG A 35 -16.22 -5.63 15.30
N VAL A 36 -16.00 -4.94 14.18
CA VAL A 36 -16.98 -4.82 13.09
C VAL A 36 -17.29 -6.20 12.51
N ALA A 37 -16.27 -7.00 12.18
CA ALA A 37 -16.44 -8.34 11.66
C ALA A 37 -17.25 -9.25 12.62
N ALA A 38 -16.93 -9.19 13.92
CA ALA A 38 -17.67 -9.93 14.94
C ALA A 38 -19.12 -9.44 15.07
N ALA A 39 -19.37 -8.14 14.97
CA ALA A 39 -20.72 -7.58 14.99
C ALA A 39 -21.52 -7.99 13.74
N THR A 40 -20.92 -7.94 12.55
CA THR A 40 -21.53 -8.41 11.31
C THR A 40 -21.93 -9.87 11.42
N HIS A 41 -21.04 -10.73 11.93
CA HIS A 41 -21.37 -12.14 12.15
C HIS A 41 -22.52 -12.37 13.13
N ARG A 42 -22.67 -11.51 14.15
CA ARG A 42 -23.75 -11.63 15.15
C ARG A 42 -25.10 -11.13 14.66
N HIS A 43 -25.12 -10.15 13.76
CA HIS A 43 -26.34 -9.41 13.42
C HIS A 43 -26.80 -9.59 11.98
N VAL A 44 -26.01 -10.22 11.13
CA VAL A 44 -26.37 -10.48 9.72
C VAL A 44 -26.47 -11.98 9.51
N ASP A 45 -27.68 -12.43 9.22
CA ASP A 45 -27.95 -13.84 8.93
C ASP A 45 -27.31 -14.28 7.61
N HIS A 46 -27.04 -15.58 7.50
CA HIS A 46 -26.51 -16.22 6.28
C HIS A 46 -25.14 -15.70 5.79
N VAL A 47 -24.36 -15.04 6.66
CA VAL A 47 -22.96 -14.69 6.37
C VAL A 47 -22.07 -15.91 6.60
N ARG A 48 -21.53 -16.47 5.50
CA ARG A 48 -20.56 -17.58 5.56
C ARG A 48 -19.24 -17.17 6.22
N GLY A 49 -18.84 -15.91 6.07
CA GLY A 49 -17.60 -15.38 6.63
C GLY A 49 -17.44 -13.89 6.36
N VAL A 50 -16.72 -13.21 7.25
CA VAL A 50 -16.25 -11.83 7.06
C VAL A 50 -14.73 -11.87 6.91
N LYS A 51 -14.20 -11.13 5.94
CA LYS A 51 -12.75 -11.01 5.69
C LYS A 51 -12.35 -9.56 5.87
N VAL A 52 -11.28 -9.33 6.63
CA VAL A 52 -10.62 -8.03 6.74
C VAL A 52 -9.43 -8.01 5.78
N GLU A 53 -9.37 -7.00 4.92
CA GLU A 53 -8.30 -6.80 3.94
C GLU A 53 -7.79 -5.36 4.06
N PHE A 54 -6.51 -5.16 3.78
CA PHE A 54 -5.89 -3.84 3.74
C PHE A 54 -4.80 -3.81 2.68
N ASP A 55 -4.64 -2.66 2.05
CA ASP A 55 -3.56 -2.41 1.11
C ASP A 55 -2.29 -2.01 1.87
N LYS A 56 -1.14 -2.40 1.32
CA LYS A 56 0.17 -1.98 1.82
C LYS A 56 0.74 -0.95 0.85
N ARG A 57 1.28 0.13 1.41
CA ARG A 57 2.07 1.12 0.67
C ARG A 57 3.42 1.23 1.36
N ALA A 58 4.49 1.15 0.58
CA ALA A 58 5.81 1.51 1.05
C ALA A 58 5.92 3.03 1.01
N VAL A 59 6.38 3.64 2.09
CA VAL A 59 6.59 5.09 2.18
C VAL A 59 8.02 5.37 2.64
N CYS A 60 8.56 6.49 2.20
CA CYS A 60 9.86 6.96 2.64
C CYS A 60 9.83 7.39 4.10
N SER A 61 10.77 6.89 4.91
CA SER A 61 10.92 7.25 6.32
C SER A 61 11.32 8.71 6.53
N PHE A 62 11.97 9.35 5.54
CA PHE A 62 12.41 10.74 5.63
C PHE A 62 11.31 11.74 5.28
N CYS A 63 10.60 11.53 4.17
CA CYS A 63 9.62 12.51 3.66
C CYS A 63 8.16 12.06 3.80
N GLY A 64 7.89 10.79 4.09
CA GLY A 64 6.54 10.25 4.26
C GLY A 64 5.74 10.05 2.96
N TYR A 65 6.31 10.40 1.79
CA TYR A 65 5.72 10.12 0.49
C TYR A 65 5.88 8.66 0.08
N ASP A 66 5.16 8.22 -0.95
CA ASP A 66 5.28 6.86 -1.48
C ASP A 66 6.73 6.57 -1.89
N TRP A 67 7.14 5.34 -1.64
CA TRP A 67 8.46 4.87 -2.03
C TRP A 67 8.48 4.59 -3.53
N GLU A 68 9.20 5.45 -4.25
CA GLU A 68 9.38 5.38 -5.70
C GLU A 68 10.87 5.35 -6.01
N THR A 69 11.27 4.55 -6.98
CA THR A 69 12.66 4.36 -7.41
C THR A 69 12.77 4.49 -8.91
N VAL A 70 13.88 5.03 -9.39
CA VAL A 70 14.20 5.08 -10.83
C VAL A 70 14.17 3.68 -11.43
N THR A 71 13.44 3.50 -12.52
CA THR A 71 13.39 2.24 -13.30
C THR A 71 14.22 2.34 -14.58
N GLU A 72 14.46 1.20 -15.24
CA GLU A 72 15.09 1.19 -16.57
C GLU A 72 14.26 1.95 -17.61
N ALA A 73 12.92 1.88 -17.51
CA ALA A 73 12.01 2.58 -18.40
C ALA A 73 12.13 4.10 -18.21
N ASP A 74 12.24 4.56 -16.96
CA ASP A 74 12.41 5.99 -16.66
C ASP A 74 13.67 6.58 -17.32
N LEU A 75 14.80 5.86 -17.25
CA LEU A 75 16.05 6.26 -17.90
C LEU A 75 15.98 6.24 -19.44
N ALA A 76 15.17 5.34 -20.00
CA ALA A 76 15.01 5.21 -21.46
C ALA A 76 14.04 6.24 -22.05
N GLU A 77 12.94 6.52 -21.34
CA GLU A 77 11.88 7.42 -21.80
C GLU A 77 12.19 8.89 -21.49
N HIS A 78 12.88 9.17 -20.38
CA HIS A 78 13.14 10.53 -19.88
C HIS A 78 14.59 10.71 -19.38
N PRO A 79 15.62 10.47 -20.20
CA PRO A 79 17.01 10.50 -19.76
C PRO A 79 17.44 11.85 -19.15
N GLU A 80 16.88 12.96 -19.61
CA GLU A 80 17.18 14.30 -19.11
C GLU A 80 16.61 14.57 -17.71
N ALA A 81 15.51 13.90 -17.33
CA ALA A 81 14.88 14.06 -16.02
C ALA A 81 15.63 13.29 -14.92
N TYR A 82 16.40 12.27 -15.31
CA TYR A 82 17.11 11.36 -14.43
C TYR A 82 18.63 11.41 -14.63
N GLU A 83 19.15 12.52 -15.15
CA GLU A 83 20.57 12.70 -15.38
C GLU A 83 21.37 12.51 -14.08
N GLY A 84 22.34 11.58 -14.11
CA GLY A 84 23.18 11.25 -12.95
C GLY A 84 22.54 10.33 -11.92
N GLN A 85 21.27 9.93 -12.11
CA GLN A 85 20.62 8.91 -11.28
C GLN A 85 20.83 7.51 -11.85
N VAL A 86 20.70 6.50 -11.00
CA VAL A 86 20.82 5.08 -11.38
C VAL A 86 19.55 4.29 -11.07
N VAL A 87 19.35 3.16 -11.75
CA VAL A 87 18.21 2.26 -11.49
C VAL A 87 18.20 1.83 -10.02
N GLY A 88 17.03 1.93 -9.39
CA GLY A 88 16.81 1.62 -7.98
C GLY A 88 16.98 2.82 -7.04
N GLU A 89 17.49 3.94 -7.52
CA GLU A 89 17.68 5.14 -6.70
C GLU A 89 16.32 5.75 -6.28
N PRO A 90 16.10 6.06 -4.99
CA PRO A 90 14.86 6.67 -4.52
C PRO A 90 14.67 8.09 -5.05
N VAL A 91 13.49 8.41 -5.59
CA VAL A 91 13.19 9.74 -6.17
C VAL A 91 12.37 10.63 -5.23
N CYS A 92 11.84 10.06 -4.15
CA CYS A 92 10.89 10.72 -3.25
C CYS A 92 11.48 11.90 -2.45
N CYS A 93 12.80 11.90 -2.17
CA CYS A 93 13.51 13.01 -1.54
C CYS A 93 15.04 12.79 -1.55
N GLU A 94 15.79 13.90 -1.52
CA GLU A 94 17.26 13.86 -1.49
C GLU A 94 17.87 13.05 -0.32
N PRO A 95 17.36 13.09 0.94
CA PRO A 95 17.90 12.25 2.01
C PRO A 95 17.90 10.75 1.70
N ALA A 96 16.83 10.24 1.07
CA ALA A 96 16.72 8.83 0.70
C ALA A 96 17.68 8.48 -0.46
N ALA A 97 17.79 9.36 -1.45
CA ALA A 97 18.76 9.22 -2.54
C ALA A 97 20.21 9.24 -2.01
N ALA A 98 20.51 10.14 -1.08
CA ALA A 98 21.83 10.27 -0.47
C ALA A 98 22.23 9.03 0.34
N GLU A 99 21.30 8.45 1.12
CA GLU A 99 21.54 7.19 1.84
C GLU A 99 21.83 6.05 0.86
N PHE A 100 21.01 5.89 -0.19
CA PHE A 100 21.24 4.91 -1.25
C PHE A 100 22.62 5.07 -1.92
N ARG A 101 22.99 6.30 -2.31
CA ARG A 101 24.30 6.59 -2.91
C ARG A 101 25.44 6.32 -1.94
N ALA A 102 25.26 6.57 -0.64
CA ALA A 102 26.27 6.27 0.37
C ALA A 102 26.49 4.77 0.53
N GLU A 103 25.42 3.97 0.51
CA GLU A 103 25.50 2.50 0.53
C GLU A 103 26.23 1.94 -0.70
N GLN A 104 25.94 2.49 -1.89
CA GLN A 104 26.61 2.09 -3.14
C GLN A 104 28.11 2.44 -3.16
N ASN A 105 28.48 3.61 -2.61
CA ASN A 105 29.87 4.08 -2.60
C ASN A 105 30.70 3.54 -1.42
N GLY A 106 30.04 3.01 -0.39
CA GLY A 106 30.65 2.55 0.86
C GLY A 106 30.61 1.03 1.04
N GLY A 107 30.44 0.26 -0.03
CA GLY A 107 30.25 -1.19 -0.03
C GLY A 107 31.00 -1.92 1.09
N LEU A 108 30.22 -2.54 1.98
CA LEU A 108 30.67 -3.63 2.84
C LEU A 108 31.08 -4.85 2.00
#